data_AF-A0A2X0R1Q7-F1
#
_entry.id   AF-A0A2X0R1Q7-F1
#
_cell.length_a   1.000
_cell.length_b   1.000
_cell.length_c   1.000
_cell.angle_alpha   90.00
_cell.angle_beta   90.00
_cell.angle_gamma   90.00
#
_symmetry.space_group_name_H-M   'P 1'
#
loop_
_entity.id
_entity.type
_entity.pdbx_description
1 polymer ?
#
loop_
_entity_poly.entity_id
_entity_poly.type
_entity_poly.pdbx_seq_one_letter_code
_entity_poly.pdbx_strand_id
1 'polypeptide(L)'
;MKSYCEKCGNELKEGSKFCVKCGNPISTKKEQNISPDSIETEPIQADETIMEFCTNCGEAMTPEADFCIKCGVSKNKIHKYCIHCGSTVTAEQDFCIKCGTKISSNFSIGNIKISDGTQEQVDKFAKTTVGRAYINYWLKWNNYTEKATRPDFWYALLVCAIVYFVLFIITAILSVIPLVGTIVSIIFVVFILINLAPVIALYIRRSNDAGLNWKWFILATVLSANLFLAILPSKE
;
A
#
# COMPACT_ATOMS: atom_id res chain seq x y z
N MET A 1 14.40 22.81 -50.82
CA MET A 1 15.36 23.88 -50.41
C MET A 1 16.05 23.37 -49.15
N LYS A 2 17.38 23.34 -49.07
CA LYS A 2 18.07 22.76 -47.90
C LYS A 2 17.96 23.72 -46.71
N SER A 3 17.34 23.27 -45.62
CA SER A 3 17.23 24.03 -44.35
C SER A 3 18.14 23.43 -43.29
N TYR A 4 18.71 24.27 -42.43
CA TYR A 4 19.64 23.85 -41.37
C TYR A 4 19.05 24.13 -39.99
N CYS A 5 19.39 23.30 -39.01
CA CYS A 5 18.94 23.47 -37.63
C CYS A 5 19.56 24.73 -37.02
N GLU A 6 18.73 25.66 -36.56
CA GLU A 6 19.17 26.92 -35.93
C GLU A 6 20.04 26.72 -34.68
N LYS A 7 19.94 25.55 -34.03
CA LYS A 7 20.67 25.27 -32.78
C LYS A 7 22.00 24.53 -32.97
N CYS A 8 22.14 23.70 -34.00
CA CYS A 8 23.33 22.86 -34.17
C CYS A 8 23.93 22.87 -35.57
N GLY A 9 23.33 23.62 -36.50
CA GLY A 9 23.80 23.76 -37.87
C GLY A 9 23.65 22.52 -38.75
N ASN A 10 23.06 21.43 -38.25
CA ASN A 10 22.90 20.20 -39.03
C ASN A 10 21.84 20.36 -40.12
N GLU A 11 22.08 19.76 -41.28
CA GLU A 11 21.11 19.74 -42.38
C GLU A 11 19.84 18.99 -41.95
N LEU A 12 18.68 19.59 -42.21
CA LEU A 12 17.37 19.07 -41.86
C LEU A 12 16.79 18.34 -43.08
N LYS A 13 16.14 17.19 -42.83
CA LYS A 13 15.43 16.46 -43.88
C LYS A 13 14.05 17.09 -44.10
N GLU A 14 13.61 17.15 -45.36
CA GLU A 14 12.29 17.70 -45.70
C GLU A 14 11.18 16.95 -44.94
N GLY A 15 10.36 17.68 -44.18
CA GLY A 15 9.27 17.13 -43.36
C GLY A 15 9.63 16.71 -41.93
N SER A 16 10.89 16.85 -41.48
CA SER A 16 11.25 16.52 -40.09
C SER A 16 10.69 17.54 -39.10
N LYS A 17 9.94 17.07 -38.08
CA LYS A 17 9.41 17.90 -36.98
C LYS A 17 10.48 18.27 -35.94
N PHE A 18 11.60 17.53 -35.91
CA PHE A 18 12.72 17.71 -34.98
C PHE A 18 14.06 17.43 -35.66
N CYS A 19 15.12 18.09 -35.22
CA CYS A 19 16.48 17.86 -35.70
C CYS A 19 17.02 16.50 -35.22
N VAL A 20 17.40 15.63 -36.16
CA VAL A 20 17.89 14.26 -35.87
C VAL A 20 19.18 14.25 -35.05
N LYS A 21 19.99 15.31 -35.11
CA LYS A 21 21.29 15.36 -34.42
C LYS A 21 21.20 15.93 -32.99
N CYS A 22 20.31 16.87 -32.72
CA CYS A 22 20.26 17.58 -31.43
C CYS A 22 18.89 17.58 -30.75
N GLY A 23 17.86 16.97 -31.37
CA GLY A 23 16.52 16.83 -30.81
C GLY A 23 15.67 18.11 -30.81
N ASN A 24 16.17 19.23 -31.32
CA ASN A 24 15.45 20.50 -31.24
C ASN A 24 14.27 20.55 -32.24
N PRO A 25 13.07 21.03 -31.84
CA PRO A 25 11.91 21.12 -32.74
C PRO A 25 12.11 22.14 -33.86
N ILE A 26 11.51 21.89 -35.02
CA ILE A 26 11.57 22.74 -36.21
C ILE A 26 10.18 23.33 -36.46
N SER A 27 10.02 24.64 -36.27
CA SER A 27 8.75 25.34 -36.51
C SER A 27 8.55 25.61 -38.00
N THR A 28 7.69 24.83 -38.65
CA THR A 28 7.19 25.15 -40.00
C THR A 28 5.98 26.06 -39.88
N LYS A 29 6.12 27.35 -40.22
CA LYS A 29 4.97 28.27 -40.34
C LYS A 29 4.11 27.81 -41.51
N LYS A 30 2.89 27.34 -41.22
CA LYS A 30 1.84 27.12 -42.21
C LYS A 30 1.01 28.39 -42.31
N GLU A 31 1.02 29.02 -43.49
CA GLU A 31 0.13 30.12 -43.86
C GLU A 31 -1.34 29.69 -43.77
N GLN A 32 -2.14 30.48 -43.05
CA GLN A 32 -3.57 30.58 -43.30
C GLN A 32 -3.99 32.06 -43.25
N ASN A 33 -4.29 32.57 -44.44
CA ASN A 33 -5.10 33.75 -44.70
C ASN A 33 -6.52 33.52 -44.16
N ILE A 34 -7.04 34.39 -43.29
CA ILE A 34 -8.44 34.87 -43.27
C ILE A 34 -8.43 36.32 -42.72
N SER A 35 -9.14 37.22 -43.41
CA SER A 35 -9.35 38.65 -43.10
C SER A 35 -10.42 38.86 -42.00
N PRO A 36 -10.49 40.04 -41.36
CA PRO A 36 -11.15 40.24 -40.08
C PRO A 36 -12.62 40.64 -40.24
N ASP A 37 -13.53 39.95 -39.55
CA ASP A 37 -14.75 40.63 -39.08
C ASP A 37 -15.44 39.84 -37.97
N SER A 38 -16.10 40.59 -37.09
CA SER A 38 -16.86 40.19 -35.90
C SER A 38 -16.06 39.76 -34.66
N ILE A 39 -15.77 40.77 -33.84
CA ILE A 39 -15.57 40.66 -32.39
C ILE A 39 -16.95 40.42 -31.77
N GLU A 40 -17.12 39.31 -31.06
CA GLU A 40 -18.06 39.21 -29.94
C GLU A 40 -17.31 38.69 -28.71
N THR A 41 -17.47 39.44 -27.63
CA THR A 41 -16.76 39.35 -26.36
C THR A 41 -17.58 38.50 -25.40
N GLU A 42 -17.04 37.38 -24.90
CA GLU A 42 -17.51 36.71 -23.67
C GLU A 42 -16.35 35.94 -23.00
N PRO A 43 -16.42 35.69 -21.68
CA PRO A 43 -15.31 35.92 -20.75
C PRO A 43 -14.25 34.82 -20.76
N ILE A 44 -13.03 35.25 -20.44
CA ILE A 44 -11.89 34.40 -20.11
C ILE A 44 -12.26 33.57 -18.87
N GLN A 45 -12.70 32.32 -19.07
CA GLN A 45 -12.62 31.32 -18.00
C GLN A 45 -11.14 30.96 -17.85
N ALA A 46 -10.54 31.50 -16.80
CA ALA A 46 -9.28 31.02 -16.29
C ALA A 46 -9.45 29.54 -15.94
N ASP A 47 -9.01 28.67 -16.84
CA ASP A 47 -8.76 27.27 -16.54
C ASP A 47 -7.62 27.26 -15.49
N GLU A 48 -8.00 27.16 -14.21
CA GLU A 48 -7.06 26.88 -13.13
C GLU A 48 -6.33 25.60 -13.48
N THR A 49 -5.14 25.74 -14.07
CA THR A 49 -4.29 24.60 -14.38
C THR A 49 -3.90 23.95 -13.05
N ILE A 50 -4.60 22.86 -12.70
CA ILE A 50 -4.35 22.07 -11.50
C ILE A 50 -2.93 21.50 -11.62
N MET A 51 -1.94 22.16 -11.02
CA MET A 51 -0.58 21.66 -10.95
C MET A 51 -0.48 20.56 -9.88
N GLU A 52 0.09 19.42 -10.27
CA GLU A 52 0.38 18.32 -9.35
C GLU A 52 1.86 18.32 -8.98
N PHE A 53 2.24 17.61 -7.92
CA PHE A 53 3.60 17.52 -7.44
C PHE A 53 4.06 16.06 -7.34
N CYS A 54 5.33 15.83 -7.64
CA CYS A 54 5.94 14.51 -7.51
C CYS A 54 6.03 14.09 -6.04
N THR A 55 5.49 12.92 -5.72
CA THR A 55 5.40 12.40 -4.35
C THR A 55 6.76 11.89 -3.81
N ASN A 56 7.76 11.74 -4.69
CA ASN A 56 9.12 11.31 -4.33
C ASN A 56 10.08 12.49 -4.07
N CYS A 57 10.06 13.53 -4.92
CA CYS A 57 11.02 14.63 -4.87
C CYS A 57 10.41 16.04 -4.69
N GLY A 58 9.08 16.16 -4.74
CA GLY A 58 8.36 17.43 -4.55
C GLY A 58 8.33 18.36 -5.77
N GLU A 59 8.84 17.93 -6.93
CA GLU A 59 8.86 18.76 -8.14
C GLU A 59 7.47 18.92 -8.77
N ALA A 60 7.17 20.10 -9.30
CA ALA A 60 5.91 20.36 -9.99
C ALA A 60 5.81 19.55 -11.29
N MET A 61 4.61 19.06 -11.58
CA MET A 61 4.29 18.25 -12.74
C MET A 61 2.94 18.68 -13.32
N THR A 62 2.76 18.43 -14.61
CA THR A 62 1.45 18.56 -15.23
C THR A 62 0.55 17.38 -14.85
N PRO A 63 -0.77 17.58 -14.76
CA PRO A 63 -1.72 16.51 -14.47
C PRO A 63 -1.73 15.40 -15.54
N GLU A 64 -1.17 15.65 -16.73
CA GLU A 64 -1.03 14.67 -17.81
C GLU A 64 0.29 13.89 -17.79
N ALA A 65 1.29 14.29 -16.99
CA ALA A 65 2.61 13.66 -17.03
C ALA A 65 2.66 12.30 -16.30
N ASP A 66 2.95 11.19 -16.99
CA ASP A 66 3.05 9.87 -16.34
C ASP A 66 4.29 9.70 -15.43
N PHE A 67 5.35 10.47 -15.70
CA PHE A 67 6.64 10.37 -15.02
C PHE A 67 7.19 11.73 -14.61
N CYS A 68 7.90 11.76 -13.48
CA CYS A 68 8.62 12.94 -13.05
C CYS A 68 9.87 13.17 -13.90
N ILE A 69 9.91 14.30 -14.59
CA ILE A 69 11.06 14.73 -15.39
C ILE A 69 12.34 14.91 -14.57
N LYS A 70 12.24 15.15 -13.25
CA LYS A 70 13.39 15.41 -12.38
C LYS A 70 13.97 14.16 -11.73
N CYS A 71 13.13 13.25 -11.25
CA CYS A 71 13.59 12.06 -10.52
C CYS A 71 13.28 10.73 -11.23
N GLY A 72 12.57 10.75 -12.36
CA GLY A 72 12.27 9.56 -13.16
C GLY A 72 11.23 8.62 -12.57
N VAL A 73 10.65 8.93 -11.40
CA VAL A 73 9.61 8.07 -10.80
C VAL A 73 8.27 8.28 -11.50
N SER A 74 7.48 7.22 -11.61
CA SER A 74 6.10 7.32 -12.09
C SER A 74 5.21 8.00 -11.06
N LYS A 75 4.08 8.57 -11.52
CA LYS A 75 3.03 9.09 -10.63
C LYS A 75 2.62 8.06 -9.55
N ASN A 76 2.26 8.57 -8.37
CA ASN A 76 1.76 7.82 -7.21
C ASN A 76 2.69 6.78 -6.57
N LYS A 77 3.99 6.74 -6.92
CA LYS A 77 4.98 5.88 -6.26
C LYS A 77 5.84 6.65 -5.26
N ILE A 78 5.87 6.15 -4.01
CA ILE A 78 6.59 6.66 -2.83
C ILE A 78 6.09 8.05 -2.39
N HIS A 79 5.70 8.19 -1.11
CA HIS A 79 5.01 9.39 -0.60
C HIS A 79 5.79 10.04 0.54
N LYS A 80 6.85 10.75 0.17
CA LYS A 80 7.59 11.69 1.05
C LYS A 80 7.11 13.13 0.86
N TYR A 81 6.40 13.43 -0.24
CA TYR A 81 5.83 14.74 -0.54
C TYR A 81 4.35 14.64 -0.96
N CYS A 82 3.58 15.70 -0.72
CA CYS A 82 2.16 15.79 -1.05
C CYS A 82 1.94 16.06 -2.54
N ILE A 83 1.00 15.32 -3.16
CA ILE A 83 0.66 15.45 -4.60
C ILE A 83 0.01 16.79 -4.96
N HIS A 84 -0.66 17.48 -4.03
CA HIS A 84 -1.34 18.75 -4.33
C HIS A 84 -0.54 20.00 -4.01
N CYS A 85 0.43 19.94 -3.09
CA CYS A 85 1.14 21.14 -2.65
C CYS A 85 2.66 20.98 -2.50
N GLY A 86 3.20 19.79 -2.75
CA GLY A 86 4.63 19.51 -2.70
C GLY A 86 5.24 19.57 -1.29
N SER A 87 4.45 19.74 -0.23
CA SER A 87 5.00 19.73 1.14
C SER A 87 5.48 18.34 1.52
N THR A 88 6.47 18.26 2.41
CA THR A 88 6.88 16.97 2.98
C THR A 88 5.72 16.31 3.74
N VAL A 89 5.62 15.00 3.62
CA VAL A 89 4.68 14.16 4.34
C VAL A 89 5.45 13.00 5.02
N THR A 90 4.96 12.59 6.18
CA THR A 90 5.45 11.49 7.01
C THR A 90 4.66 10.22 6.67
N ALA A 91 5.27 9.04 6.87
CA ALA A 91 4.64 7.77 6.51
C ALA A 91 3.32 7.47 7.26
N GLU A 92 3.06 8.17 8.37
CA GLU A 92 1.93 7.93 9.29
C GLU A 92 0.82 8.98 9.18
N GLN A 93 0.94 10.03 8.34
CA GLN A 93 -0.09 11.08 8.28
C GLN A 93 -1.23 10.72 7.32
N ASP A 94 -2.47 10.87 7.80
CA ASP A 94 -3.68 10.65 7.01
C ASP A 94 -4.02 11.84 6.09
N PHE A 95 -3.58 13.05 6.45
CA PHE A 95 -3.84 14.29 5.72
C PHE A 95 -2.59 15.17 5.68
N CYS A 96 -2.39 15.86 4.56
CA CYS A 96 -1.37 16.87 4.41
C CYS A 96 -1.66 18.06 5.31
N ILE A 97 -0.74 18.38 6.22
CA ILE A 97 -0.86 19.50 7.16
C ILE A 97 -0.95 20.85 6.43
N LYS A 98 -0.37 20.96 5.23
CA LYS A 98 -0.31 22.23 4.49
C LYS A 98 -1.55 22.50 3.63
N CYS A 99 -2.08 21.49 2.94
CA CYS A 99 -3.18 21.69 1.98
C CYS A 99 -4.45 20.90 2.28
N GLY A 100 -4.47 20.09 3.34
CA GLY A 100 -5.65 19.30 3.72
C GLY A 100 -5.94 18.10 2.83
N THR A 101 -5.15 17.85 1.77
CA THR A 101 -5.35 16.66 0.93
C THR A 101 -5.09 15.39 1.73
N LYS A 102 -6.02 14.44 1.64
CA LYS A 102 -5.87 13.09 2.16
C LYS A 102 -4.67 12.36 1.52
N ILE A 103 -3.78 11.83 2.34
CA ILE A 103 -2.63 11.03 1.90
C ILE A 103 -2.99 9.56 2.15
N SER A 104 -3.30 8.80 1.11
CA SER A 104 -3.42 7.35 1.26
C SER A 104 -2.02 6.76 1.38
N SER A 105 -1.57 6.48 2.60
CA SER A 105 -0.37 5.68 2.83
C SER A 105 -0.61 4.31 2.20
N ASN A 106 -0.08 4.10 1.00
CA ASN A 106 -0.08 2.79 0.36
C ASN A 106 0.74 1.86 1.26
N PHE A 107 0.00 0.98 1.93
CA PHE A 107 0.49 -0.12 2.73
C PHE A 107 1.51 -0.93 1.92
N SER A 108 2.78 -0.61 2.09
CA SER A 108 3.87 -1.36 1.50
C SER A 108 4.07 -2.60 2.35
N ILE A 109 3.42 -3.70 1.97
CA ILE A 109 3.85 -5.04 2.36
C ILE A 109 5.31 -5.12 1.88
N GLY A 110 6.27 -5.19 2.81
CA GLY A 110 7.70 -5.12 2.49
C GLY A 110 8.10 -6.03 1.33
N ASN A 111 9.17 -5.68 0.61
CA ASN A 111 9.77 -6.23 -0.63
C ASN A 111 9.46 -7.68 -1.10
N ILE A 112 8.22 -8.13 -1.06
CA ILE A 112 7.76 -9.42 -1.54
C ILE A 112 7.13 -9.13 -2.90
N LYS A 113 7.82 -9.54 -3.98
CA LYS A 113 7.30 -9.44 -5.34
C LYS A 113 6.19 -10.47 -5.52
N ILE A 114 4.94 -10.06 -5.34
CA ILE A 114 3.75 -10.85 -5.65
C ILE A 114 3.44 -10.66 -7.16
N SER A 115 3.05 -11.72 -7.87
CA SER A 115 2.80 -11.64 -9.31
C SER A 115 1.60 -10.73 -9.62
N ASP A 116 1.68 -9.97 -10.72
CA ASP A 116 0.80 -8.82 -10.99
C ASP A 116 -0.70 -9.14 -10.98
N GLY A 117 -1.12 -10.37 -11.32
CA GLY A 117 -2.53 -10.80 -11.24
C GLY A 117 -3.04 -11.10 -9.82
N THR A 118 -2.14 -11.34 -8.87
CA THR A 118 -2.48 -11.58 -7.45
C THR A 118 -2.42 -10.30 -6.61
N GLN A 119 -1.74 -9.26 -7.08
CA GLN A 119 -1.61 -7.99 -6.35
C GLN A 119 -2.95 -7.27 -6.18
N GLU A 120 -3.81 -7.23 -7.20
CA GLU A 120 -5.12 -6.58 -7.10
C GLU A 120 -6.04 -7.25 -6.06
N GLN A 121 -6.04 -8.59 -6.01
CA GLN A 121 -6.82 -9.35 -5.03
C GLN A 121 -6.28 -9.17 -3.61
N VAL A 122 -4.95 -9.14 -3.46
CA VAL A 122 -4.29 -8.86 -2.18
C VAL A 122 -4.59 -7.43 -1.73
N ASP A 123 -4.56 -6.45 -2.62
CA ASP A 123 -4.88 -5.05 -2.32
C ASP A 123 -6.35 -4.90 -1.89
N LYS A 124 -7.26 -5.62 -2.57
CA LYS A 124 -8.68 -5.67 -2.20
C LYS A 124 -8.88 -6.29 -0.81
N PHE A 125 -8.20 -7.40 -0.52
CA PHE A 125 -8.24 -8.04 0.80
C PHE A 125 -7.64 -7.14 1.89
N ALA A 126 -6.48 -6.54 1.65
CA ALA A 126 -5.79 -5.65 2.58
C ALA A 126 -6.61 -4.39 2.92
N LYS A 127 -7.49 -3.95 2.01
CA LYS A 127 -8.44 -2.84 2.27
C LYS A 127 -9.56 -3.22 3.24
N THR A 128 -9.93 -4.50 3.34
CA THR A 128 -10.94 -4.96 4.31
C THR A 128 -10.42 -4.87 5.74
N THR A 129 -11.32 -4.69 6.72
CA THR A 129 -10.94 -4.64 8.14
C THR A 129 -10.27 -5.94 8.60
N VAL A 130 -10.80 -7.08 8.16
CA VAL A 130 -10.25 -8.40 8.52
C VAL A 130 -8.89 -8.63 7.89
N GLY A 131 -8.74 -8.33 6.60
CA GLY A 131 -7.47 -8.53 5.90
C GLY A 131 -6.37 -7.61 6.40
N ARG A 132 -6.69 -6.33 6.63
CA ARG A 132 -5.77 -5.39 7.29
C ARG A 132 -5.29 -5.92 8.64
N ALA A 133 -6.22 -6.37 9.49
CA ALA A 133 -5.92 -6.88 10.82
C ALA A 133 -4.98 -8.09 10.77
N TYR A 134 -5.28 -9.05 9.89
CA TYR A 134 -4.48 -10.27 9.75
C TYR A 134 -3.10 -10.01 9.14
N ILE A 135 -2.99 -9.12 8.15
CA ILE A 135 -1.68 -8.79 7.58
C ILE A 135 -0.84 -8.01 8.60
N ASN A 136 -1.43 -7.06 9.33
CA ASN A 136 -0.74 -6.33 10.41
C ASN A 136 -0.29 -7.25 11.55
N TYR A 137 -1.05 -8.32 11.82
CA TYR A 137 -0.67 -9.34 12.80
C TYR A 137 0.68 -9.98 12.43
N TRP A 138 0.86 -10.38 11.18
CA TRP A 138 2.10 -11.00 10.70
C TRP A 138 3.22 -10.01 10.43
N LEU A 139 2.95 -8.84 9.85
CA LEU A 139 4.01 -7.89 9.47
C LEU A 139 4.55 -7.10 10.66
N LYS A 140 3.69 -6.73 11.60
CA LYS A 140 4.05 -5.87 12.74
C LYS A 140 4.31 -6.67 14.01
N TRP A 141 4.74 -7.92 13.89
CA TRP A 141 5.03 -8.80 15.02
C TRP A 141 6.23 -8.33 15.86
N ASN A 142 7.16 -7.60 15.26
CA ASN A 142 8.35 -7.07 15.92
C ASN A 142 8.14 -5.67 16.52
N ASN A 143 6.97 -5.05 16.32
CA ASN A 143 6.64 -3.75 16.86
C ASN A 143 5.71 -3.89 18.08
N TYR A 144 6.19 -3.44 19.24
CA TYR A 144 5.49 -3.58 20.53
C TYR A 144 4.84 -2.28 21.01
N THR A 145 5.07 -1.16 20.33
CA THR A 145 4.65 0.19 20.77
C THR A 145 3.44 0.72 20.02
N GLU A 146 3.21 0.24 18.79
CA GLU A 146 2.06 0.67 18.00
C GLU A 146 0.72 0.25 18.61
N LYS A 147 -0.28 1.13 18.48
CA LYS A 147 -1.64 0.88 18.96
C LYS A 147 -2.32 -0.21 18.14
N ALA A 148 -2.90 -1.19 18.81
CA ALA A 148 -3.75 -2.20 18.18
C ALA A 148 -5.21 -1.78 18.31
N THR A 149 -5.87 -1.45 17.20
CA THR A 149 -7.28 -1.07 17.27
C THR A 149 -8.12 -2.24 17.79
N ARG A 150 -9.19 -1.92 18.53
CA ARG A 150 -10.09 -2.94 19.11
C ARG A 150 -10.64 -3.95 18.08
N PRO A 151 -11.10 -3.56 16.87
CA PRO A 151 -11.53 -4.52 15.87
C PRO A 151 -10.36 -5.33 15.29
N ASP A 152 -9.18 -4.71 15.08
CA ASP A 152 -8.02 -5.44 14.52
C ASP A 152 -7.59 -6.59 15.44
N PHE A 153 -7.64 -6.38 16.76
CA PHE A 153 -7.36 -7.42 17.74
C PHE A 153 -8.29 -8.65 17.58
N TRP A 154 -9.60 -8.43 17.56
CA TRP A 154 -10.58 -9.52 17.50
C TRP A 154 -10.56 -10.24 16.16
N TYR A 155 -10.43 -9.50 15.05
CA TYR A 155 -10.36 -10.13 13.73
C TYR A 155 -9.07 -10.93 13.54
N ALA A 156 -7.93 -10.45 14.02
CA ALA A 156 -6.69 -11.24 13.98
C ALA A 156 -6.84 -12.55 14.76
N LEU A 157 -7.39 -12.50 15.98
CA LEU A 157 -7.60 -13.70 16.80
C LEU A 157 -8.60 -14.68 16.15
N LEU A 158 -9.69 -14.16 15.58
CA LEU A 158 -10.70 -14.96 14.90
C LEU A 158 -10.11 -15.67 13.68
N VAL A 159 -9.36 -14.96 12.83
CA VAL A 159 -8.72 -15.57 11.66
C VAL A 159 -7.72 -16.64 12.09
N CYS A 160 -6.90 -16.38 13.11
CA CYS A 160 -6.00 -17.39 13.66
C CYS A 160 -6.78 -18.61 14.19
N ALA A 161 -7.89 -18.41 14.90
CA ALA A 161 -8.72 -19.50 15.41
C ALA A 161 -9.31 -20.35 14.27
N ILE A 162 -9.79 -19.72 13.19
CA ILE A 162 -10.26 -20.44 11.99
C ILE A 162 -9.14 -21.24 11.36
N VAL A 163 -7.96 -20.63 11.17
CA VAL A 163 -6.80 -21.31 10.58
C VAL A 163 -6.40 -22.53 11.42
N TYR A 164 -6.34 -22.39 12.75
CA TYR A 164 -6.06 -23.51 13.65
C TYR A 164 -7.14 -24.60 13.59
N PHE A 165 -8.41 -24.22 13.55
CA PHE A 165 -9.51 -25.18 13.44
C PHE A 165 -9.42 -25.99 12.14
N VAL A 166 -9.19 -25.32 11.01
CA VAL A 166 -9.02 -25.98 9.70
C VAL A 166 -7.82 -26.92 9.71
N LEU A 167 -6.67 -26.46 10.21
CA LEU A 167 -5.46 -27.29 10.33
C LEU A 167 -5.65 -28.49 11.27
N PHE A 168 -6.40 -28.31 12.35
CA PHE A 168 -6.74 -29.41 13.27
C PHE A 168 -7.58 -30.48 12.57
N ILE A 169 -8.62 -30.09 11.83
CA ILE A 169 -9.46 -31.03 11.06
C ILE A 169 -8.63 -31.77 10.02
N ILE A 170 -7.76 -31.06 9.27
CA ILE A 170 -6.86 -31.67 8.28
C ILE A 170 -5.94 -32.69 8.96
N THR A 171 -5.34 -32.33 10.10
CA THR A 171 -4.45 -33.22 10.85
C THR A 171 -5.19 -34.46 11.36
N ALA A 172 -6.42 -34.29 11.86
CA ALA A 172 -7.25 -35.40 12.32
C ALA A 172 -7.59 -36.39 11.20
N ILE A 173 -7.94 -35.89 10.00
CA ILE A 173 -8.25 -36.74 8.84
C ILE A 173 -7.00 -37.49 8.36
N LEU A 174 -5.85 -36.80 8.26
CA LEU A 174 -4.60 -37.40 7.77
C LEU A 174 -3.93 -38.34 8.78
N SER A 175 -4.32 -38.28 10.05
CA SER A 175 -3.77 -39.14 11.12
C SER A 175 -4.02 -40.64 10.92
N VAL A 176 -4.97 -41.02 10.05
CA VAL A 176 -5.28 -42.42 9.69
C VAL A 176 -4.09 -43.12 9.03
N ILE A 177 -3.18 -42.35 8.39
CA ILE A 177 -1.96 -42.88 7.78
C ILE A 177 -0.78 -42.62 8.73
N PRO A 178 -0.14 -43.64 9.34
CA PRO A 178 0.79 -43.44 10.45
C PRO A 178 1.97 -42.49 10.14
N LEU A 179 2.63 -42.69 8.99
CA LEU A 179 3.81 -41.89 8.62
C LEU A 179 3.44 -40.47 8.17
N VAL A 180 2.31 -40.31 7.47
CA VAL A 180 1.83 -38.99 7.04
C VAL A 180 1.28 -38.20 8.24
N GLY A 181 0.52 -38.85 9.10
CA GLY A 181 -0.04 -38.27 10.32
C GLY A 181 1.03 -37.70 11.25
N THR A 182 2.15 -38.42 11.44
CA THR A 182 3.26 -37.92 12.27
C THR A 182 3.93 -36.69 11.66
N ILE A 183 4.20 -36.70 10.35
CA ILE A 183 4.80 -35.55 9.65
C ILE A 183 3.88 -34.32 9.75
N VAL A 184 2.59 -34.47 9.44
CA VAL A 184 1.61 -33.38 9.51
C VAL A 184 1.47 -32.83 10.93
N SER A 185 1.47 -33.71 11.94
CA SER A 185 1.41 -33.31 13.35
C SER A 185 2.64 -32.50 13.77
N ILE A 186 3.84 -32.90 13.32
CA ILE A 186 5.07 -32.13 13.60
C ILE A 186 4.99 -30.74 12.95
N ILE A 187 4.53 -30.65 11.68
CA ILE A 187 4.35 -29.36 10.99
C ILE A 187 3.36 -28.48 11.75
N PHE A 188 2.26 -29.05 12.22
CA PHE A 188 1.26 -28.32 13.00
C PHE A 188 1.84 -27.76 14.31
N VAL A 189 2.64 -28.55 15.04
CA VAL A 189 3.34 -28.10 16.24
C VAL A 189 4.32 -26.96 15.92
N VAL A 190 5.11 -27.09 14.84
CA VAL A 190 6.02 -26.02 14.41
C VAL A 190 5.25 -24.73 14.07
N PHE A 191 4.10 -24.85 13.39
CA PHE A 191 3.26 -23.70 13.09
C PHE A 191 2.73 -23.00 14.36
N ILE A 192 2.34 -23.76 15.39
CA ILE A 192 1.94 -23.20 16.69
C ILE A 192 3.11 -22.40 17.31
N LEU A 193 4.32 -22.95 17.27
CA LEU A 193 5.51 -22.28 17.83
C LEU A 193 5.84 -20.98 17.08
N ILE A 194 5.73 -20.97 15.75
CA ILE A 194 5.95 -19.76 14.94
C ILE A 194 4.93 -18.67 15.29
N ASN A 195 3.66 -19.04 15.50
CA ASN A 195 2.61 -18.09 15.84
C ASN A 195 2.73 -17.52 17.26
N LEU A 196 3.51 -18.14 18.15
CA LEU A 196 3.64 -17.67 19.53
C LEU A 196 4.16 -16.22 19.58
N ALA A 197 5.18 -15.90 18.78
CA ALA A 197 5.75 -14.55 18.72
C ALA A 197 4.75 -13.46 18.29
N PRO A 198 4.05 -13.57 17.14
CA PRO A 198 3.06 -12.57 16.73
C PRO A 198 1.84 -12.52 17.66
N VAL A 199 1.42 -13.64 18.26
CA VAL A 199 0.37 -13.65 19.30
C VAL A 199 0.80 -12.82 20.51
N ILE A 200 2.00 -13.07 21.06
CA ILE A 200 2.52 -12.32 22.21
C ILE A 200 2.64 -10.83 21.86
N ALA A 201 3.16 -10.49 20.69
CA ALA A 201 3.29 -9.11 20.25
C ALA A 201 1.93 -8.39 20.15
N LEU A 202 0.89 -9.06 19.65
CA LEU A 202 -0.46 -8.51 19.62
C LEU A 202 -1.01 -8.26 21.03
N TYR A 203 -0.78 -9.19 21.96
CA TYR A 203 -1.22 -9.03 23.34
C TYR A 203 -0.49 -7.90 24.07
N ILE A 204 0.83 -7.78 23.90
CA ILE A 204 1.62 -6.68 24.48
C ILE A 204 1.08 -5.33 24.01
N ARG A 205 0.87 -5.16 22.70
CA ARG A 205 0.31 -3.93 22.14
C ARG A 205 -1.05 -3.60 22.75
N ARG A 206 -1.94 -4.58 22.83
CA ARG A 206 -3.29 -4.38 23.40
C ARG A 206 -3.25 -4.07 24.91
N SER A 207 -2.35 -4.69 25.66
CA SER A 207 -2.19 -4.41 27.09
C SER A 207 -1.64 -3.01 27.35
N ASN A 208 -0.68 -2.57 26.53
CA ASN A 208 -0.14 -1.22 26.58
C ASN A 208 -1.24 -0.18 26.29
N ASP A 209 -2.13 -0.44 25.33
CA ASP A 209 -3.28 0.42 25.02
C ASP A 209 -4.33 0.47 26.14
N ALA A 210 -4.42 -0.57 26.98
CA ALA A 210 -5.33 -0.63 28.12
C ALA A 210 -4.75 -0.01 29.40
N GLY A 211 -3.48 0.44 29.37
CA GLY A 211 -2.75 0.88 30.56
C GLY A 211 -2.54 -0.23 31.60
N LEU A 212 -2.68 -1.50 31.19
CA LEU A 212 -2.65 -2.65 32.07
C LEU A 212 -1.35 -3.43 31.89
N ASN A 213 -0.77 -3.92 32.98
CA ASN A 213 0.40 -4.79 32.90
C ASN A 213 0.04 -6.07 32.11
N TRP A 214 0.84 -6.43 31.12
CA TRP A 214 0.63 -7.59 30.23
C TRP A 214 0.35 -8.91 30.97
N LYS A 215 0.85 -9.06 32.21
CA LYS A 215 0.61 -10.20 33.11
C LYS A 215 -0.88 -10.44 33.41
N TRP A 216 -1.69 -9.40 33.47
CA TRP A 216 -3.15 -9.54 33.65
C TRP A 216 -3.83 -10.25 32.49
N PHE A 217 -3.22 -10.18 31.29
CA PHE A 217 -3.74 -10.88 30.14
C PHE A 217 -3.51 -12.39 30.24
N ILE A 218 -2.33 -12.83 30.70
CA ILE A 218 -2.07 -14.26 30.99
C ILE A 218 -3.14 -14.80 31.94
N LEU A 219 -3.41 -14.06 33.02
CA LEU A 219 -4.46 -14.37 33.98
C LEU A 219 -5.84 -14.48 33.29
N ALA A 220 -6.21 -13.54 32.43
CA ALA A 220 -7.48 -13.58 31.71
C ALA A 220 -7.59 -14.80 30.78
N THR A 221 -6.53 -15.14 30.04
CA THR A 221 -6.51 -16.36 29.21
C THR A 221 -6.61 -17.63 30.02
N VAL A 222 -5.87 -17.75 31.13
CA VAL A 222 -5.92 -18.93 32.02
C VAL A 222 -7.31 -19.06 32.66
N LEU A 223 -7.92 -17.96 33.08
CA LEU A 223 -9.28 -17.94 33.61
C LEU A 223 -10.31 -18.38 32.56
N SER A 224 -10.19 -17.90 31.31
CA SER A 224 -11.07 -18.31 30.22
C SER A 224 -10.93 -19.80 29.88
N ALA A 225 -9.71 -20.34 29.93
CA ALA A 225 -9.45 -21.77 29.71
C ALA A 225 -10.05 -22.63 30.82
N ASN A 226 -9.92 -22.20 32.09
CA ASN A 226 -10.51 -22.89 33.22
C ASN A 226 -12.04 -22.88 33.17
N LEU A 227 -12.66 -21.77 32.75
CA LEU A 227 -14.11 -21.69 32.56
C LEU A 227 -14.58 -22.64 31.44
N PHE A 228 -13.82 -22.72 30.33
CA PHE A 228 -14.11 -23.66 29.25
C PHE A 228 -14.03 -25.12 29.73
N LEU A 229 -13.01 -25.48 30.50
CA LEU A 229 -12.88 -26.81 31.11
C LEU A 229 -14.04 -27.13 32.07
N ALA A 230 -14.52 -26.14 32.83
CA ALA A 230 -15.65 -26.31 33.75
C ALA A 230 -16.99 -26.54 33.05
N ILE A 231 -17.13 -26.13 31.78
CA ILE A 231 -18.34 -26.33 30.97
C ILE A 231 -18.32 -27.70 30.27
N LEU A 232 -17.16 -28.35 30.14
CA LEU A 232 -17.09 -29.67 29.52
C LEU A 232 -17.82 -30.70 30.39
N PRO A 233 -18.71 -31.52 29.79
CA PRO A 233 -19.40 -32.55 30.55
C PRO A 233 -18.39 -33.53 31.13
N SER A 234 -18.51 -33.80 32.44
CA SER A 234 -17.77 -34.86 33.11
C SER A 234 -18.07 -36.19 32.41
N LYS A 235 -17.02 -36.91 32.01
CA LYS A 235 -17.18 -38.31 31.59
C LYS A 235 -17.38 -39.14 32.86
N GLU A 236 -18.61 -39.56 33.11
CA GLU A 236 -18.89 -40.75 33.92
C GLU A 236 -18.57 -42.02 33.14
#